data_AF-A0A518IGD0-F1
#
_entry.id   AF-A0A518IGD0-F1
#
_cell.length_a   1.000
_cell.length_b   1.000
_cell.length_c   1.000
_cell.angle_alpha   90.00
_cell.angle_beta   90.00
_cell.angle_gamma   90.00
#
_symmetry.space_group_name_H-M   'P 1'
#
loop_
_entity.id
_entity.type
_entity.pdbx_description
1 polymer ?
#
loop_
_entity_poly.entity_id
_entity_poly.type
_entity_poly.pdbx_seq_one_letter_code
_entity_poly.pdbx_strand_id
1 'polypeptide(L)'
;MIQSMESTFRYSPRGELKRGDLFRVSGGPIYRDKRRLGHRGTFEFLYAFQIGKRVYIEAREVDPNYGYGRSATLFVKGRSYRRPATPGVMVKTYKVRKLRNQQTI
;
A
#
# COMPACT_ATOMS: atom_id res chain seq x y z
N MET A 1 -18.22 4.93 1.60
CA MET A 1 -18.48 4.04 2.74
C MET A 1 -17.47 2.90 2.70
N ILE A 2 -16.76 2.64 3.80
CA ILE A 2 -15.85 1.48 3.93
C ILE A 2 -16.73 0.24 4.06
N GLN A 3 -16.43 -0.80 3.27
CA GLN A 3 -17.24 -2.01 3.21
C GLN A 3 -16.75 -3.11 4.16
N SER A 4 -15.44 -3.18 4.40
CA SER A 4 -14.82 -4.13 5.32
C SER A 4 -13.49 -3.59 5.82
N MET A 5 -13.11 -4.01 7.02
CA MET A 5 -11.77 -3.81 7.59
C MET A 5 -11.26 -5.17 8.06
N GLU A 6 -10.08 -5.57 7.60
CA GLU A 6 -9.48 -6.87 7.88
C GLU A 6 -8.10 -6.69 8.52
N SER A 7 -7.83 -7.46 9.58
CA SER A 7 -6.52 -7.49 10.25
C SER A 7 -5.48 -8.32 9.50
N THR A 8 -5.84 -8.85 8.33
CA THR A 8 -4.95 -9.55 7.41
C THR A 8 -5.15 -9.08 5.98
N PHE A 9 -4.16 -9.30 5.13
CA PHE A 9 -4.23 -8.99 3.70
C PHE A 9 -3.43 -9.98 2.88
N ARG A 10 -4.10 -10.73 2.00
CA ARG A 10 -3.44 -11.65 1.07
C ARG A 10 -3.07 -10.95 -0.23
N TYR A 11 -1.77 -10.69 -0.43
CA TYR A 11 -1.24 -10.02 -1.62
C TYR A 11 -0.82 -11.00 -2.74
N SER A 12 -0.69 -12.30 -2.44
CA SER A 12 -0.47 -13.37 -3.42
C SER A 12 -0.96 -14.72 -2.85
N PRO A 13 -1.06 -15.81 -3.65
CA PRO A 13 -1.48 -17.11 -3.15
C PRO A 13 -0.65 -17.64 -1.96
N ARG A 14 0.61 -17.21 -1.84
CA ARG A 14 1.55 -17.60 -0.78
C ARG A 14 1.92 -16.45 0.16
N GLY A 15 1.38 -15.26 -0.07
CA GLY A 15 1.81 -14.03 0.58
C GLY A 15 0.65 -13.36 1.33
N GLU A 16 0.78 -13.29 2.64
CA GLU A 16 -0.17 -12.66 3.54
C GLU A 16 0.56 -11.69 4.47
N LEU A 17 -0.08 -10.55 4.73
CA LEU A 17 0.25 -9.65 5.84
C LEU A 17 -0.77 -9.85 6.96
N LYS A 18 -0.30 -9.74 8.19
CA LYS A 18 -1.07 -9.70 9.42
C LYS A 18 -0.69 -8.43 10.18
N ARG A 19 -1.58 -7.96 11.05
CA ARG A 19 -1.30 -6.79 11.90
C ARG A 19 0.07 -6.90 12.58
N GLY A 20 0.89 -5.85 12.46
CA GLY A 20 2.25 -5.79 12.97
C GLY A 20 3.34 -6.32 12.01
N ASP A 21 2.98 -6.98 10.91
CA ASP A 21 3.97 -7.43 9.93
C ASP A 21 4.66 -6.24 9.27
N LEU A 22 5.99 -6.35 9.14
CA LEU A 22 6.76 -5.42 8.34
C LEU A 22 6.72 -5.80 6.86
N PHE A 23 6.54 -4.81 6.00
CA PHE A 23 6.51 -5.02 4.56
C PHE A 23 7.13 -3.85 3.82
N ARG A 24 7.71 -4.16 2.66
CA ARG A 24 8.20 -3.17 1.72
C ARG A 24 7.16 -2.92 0.64
N VAL A 25 6.99 -1.64 0.29
CA VAL A 25 6.18 -1.26 -0.87
C VAL A 25 7.01 -0.68 -2.01
N SER A 26 6.47 -0.87 -3.20
CA SER A 26 6.98 -0.26 -4.42
C SER A 26 5.86 0.00 -5.41
N GLY A 27 6.11 0.81 -6.44
CA GLY A 27 5.07 1.16 -7.42
C GLY A 27 4.24 2.33 -6.91
N GLY A 28 2.91 2.18 -6.91
CA GLY A 28 2.00 3.27 -6.54
C GLY A 28 1.72 4.25 -7.68
N PRO A 29 0.98 5.34 -7.41
CA PRO A 29 0.57 6.29 -8.41
C PRO A 29 1.77 6.95 -9.11
N ILE A 30 1.60 7.25 -10.39
CA ILE A 30 2.61 7.93 -11.20
C ILE A 30 1.93 9.02 -12.02
N TYR A 31 2.62 10.12 -12.28
CA TYR A 31 2.17 11.08 -13.28
C TYR A 31 2.27 10.49 -14.70
N ARG A 32 1.57 11.10 -15.66
CA ARG A 32 1.56 10.72 -17.09
C ARG A 32 2.95 10.84 -17.72
N ASP A 33 3.75 11.80 -17.25
CA ASP A 33 5.16 11.98 -17.60
C ASP A 33 6.10 10.95 -16.94
N LYS A 34 5.54 9.96 -16.24
CA LYS A 34 6.22 8.89 -15.50
C LYS A 34 6.92 9.35 -14.20
N ARG A 35 6.77 10.61 -13.76
CA ARG A 35 7.24 11.03 -12.44
C ARG A 35 6.50 10.26 -11.35
N ARG A 36 7.25 9.68 -10.40
CA ARG A 36 6.66 8.84 -9.34
C ARG A 36 6.06 9.71 -8.25
N LEU A 37 4.80 9.42 -7.91
CA LEU A 37 4.12 9.91 -6.71
C LEU A 37 4.13 8.86 -5.61
N GLY A 38 4.06 7.59 -5.99
CA GLY A 38 4.18 6.49 -5.06
C GLY A 38 5.60 6.37 -4.54
N HIS A 39 5.76 6.40 -3.22
CA HIS A 39 7.05 6.25 -2.59
C HIS A 39 7.35 4.76 -2.38
N ARG A 40 8.64 4.47 -2.25
CA ARG A 40 9.13 3.17 -1.77
C ARG A 40 9.42 3.35 -0.30
N GLY A 41 9.13 2.35 0.51
CA GLY A 41 9.44 2.41 1.93
C GLY A 41 9.13 1.09 2.63
N THR A 42 9.52 1.04 3.89
CA THR A 42 9.19 -0.04 4.81
C THR A 42 8.10 0.45 5.75
N PHE A 43 7.07 -0.38 5.89
CA PHE A 43 5.88 -0.05 6.66
C PHE A 43 5.51 -1.22 7.56
N GLU A 44 4.83 -0.91 8.66
CA GLU A 44 4.13 -1.85 9.52
C GLU A 44 2.66 -1.92 9.09
N PHE A 45 2.14 -3.12 8.89
CA PHE A 45 0.77 -3.34 8.46
C PHE A 45 -0.20 -3.16 9.65
N LEU A 46 -1.20 -2.28 9.52
CA LEU A 46 -2.22 -2.08 10.54
C LEU A 46 -3.49 -2.88 10.19
N TYR A 47 -4.08 -2.60 9.03
CA TYR A 47 -5.27 -3.28 8.52
C TYR A 47 -5.44 -3.03 7.02
N ALA A 48 -6.20 -3.91 6.36
CA ALA A 48 -6.70 -3.70 5.02
C ALA A 48 -8.15 -3.22 5.07
N PHE A 49 -8.57 -2.41 4.10
CA PHE A 49 -9.97 -2.03 4.00
C PHE A 49 -10.41 -1.89 2.54
N GLN A 50 -11.71 -2.10 2.31
CA GLN A 50 -12.30 -2.04 0.98
C GLN A 50 -13.22 -0.84 0.80
N ILE A 51 -13.06 -0.13 -0.32
CA ILE A 51 -13.99 0.90 -0.80
C ILE A 51 -14.42 0.52 -2.22
N GLY A 52 -15.66 0.04 -2.36
CA GLY A 52 -16.17 -0.47 -3.63
C GLY A 52 -15.33 -1.64 -4.12
N LYS A 53 -14.80 -1.59 -5.35
CA LYS A 53 -13.97 -2.67 -5.91
C LYS A 53 -12.46 -2.49 -5.62
N ARG A 54 -12.10 -1.68 -4.64
CA ARG A 54 -10.71 -1.31 -4.34
C ARG A 54 -10.33 -1.66 -2.92
N VAL A 55 -9.16 -2.24 -2.78
CA VAL A 55 -8.55 -2.58 -1.50
C VAL A 55 -7.38 -1.67 -1.24
N TYR A 56 -7.35 -1.18 -0.01
CA TYR A 56 -6.34 -0.29 0.54
C TYR A 56 -5.71 -0.96 1.76
N ILE A 57 -4.49 -0.57 2.08
CA ILE A 57 -3.83 -0.90 3.34
C ILE A 57 -3.61 0.40 4.09
N GLU A 58 -4.00 0.43 5.36
CA GLU A 58 -3.50 1.42 6.30
C GLU A 58 -2.22 0.87 6.95
N ALA A 59 -1.16 1.67 6.90
CA ALA A 59 0.16 1.26 7.34
C ALA A 59 0.85 2.37 8.13
N ARG A 60 1.72 1.99 9.07
CA ARG A 60 2.60 2.93 9.77
C ARG A 60 3.96 2.95 9.09
N GLU A 61 4.46 4.13 8.80
CA GLU A 61 5.80 4.30 8.25
C GLU A 61 6.84 3.97 9.33
N VAL A 62 7.78 3.08 9.02
CA VAL A 62 8.85 2.68 9.96
C VAL A 62 10.07 3.59 9.83
N ASP A 63 10.37 4.01 8.61
CA ASP A 63 11.48 4.89 8.29
C ASP A 63 10.91 6.23 7.80
N PRO A 64 10.98 7.30 8.60
CA PRO A 64 10.30 8.58 8.32
C PRO A 64 10.89 9.34 7.11
N ASN A 65 11.92 8.81 6.47
CA ASN A 65 12.60 9.43 5.33
C ASN A 65 11.73 9.58 4.07
N TYR A 66 10.53 8.95 4.01
CA TYR A 66 9.69 9.01 2.80
C TYR A 66 8.52 9.99 2.88
N GLY A 67 8.34 10.67 4.03
CA GLY A 67 7.49 11.86 4.12
C GLY A 67 5.98 11.58 4.19
N TYR A 68 5.54 10.38 4.60
CA TYR A 68 4.11 10.10 4.77
C TYR A 68 3.55 10.59 6.11
N GLY A 69 4.41 10.87 7.09
CA GLY A 69 3.96 11.42 8.38
C GLY A 69 3.20 10.37 9.18
N ARG A 70 3.92 9.40 9.75
CA ARG A 70 3.44 8.36 10.68
C ARG A 70 2.44 7.34 10.12
N SER A 71 1.55 7.69 9.21
CA SER A 71 0.55 6.78 8.63
C SER A 71 0.40 6.97 7.13
N ALA A 72 0.26 5.88 6.39
CA ALA A 72 0.11 5.87 4.94
C ALA A 72 -1.04 4.96 4.52
N THR A 73 -1.93 5.50 3.66
CA THR A 73 -2.98 4.74 2.99
C THR A 73 -2.52 4.31 1.60
N LEU A 74 -2.38 3.00 1.39
CA LEU A 74 -1.78 2.43 0.19
C LEU A 74 -2.82 1.68 -0.65
N PHE A 75 -3.09 2.15 -1.87
CA PHE A 75 -3.95 1.44 -2.82
C PHE A 75 -3.25 0.20 -3.37
N VAL A 76 -3.75 -1.01 -3.09
CA VAL A 76 -3.03 -2.27 -3.40
C VAL A 76 -3.75 -3.20 -4.39
N LYS A 77 -5.08 -3.08 -4.53
CA LYS A 77 -5.85 -3.94 -5.45
C LYS A 77 -7.09 -3.23 -5.97
N GLY A 78 -7.42 -3.42 -7.24
CA GLY A 78 -8.65 -2.90 -7.86
C GLY A 78 -8.39 -2.18 -9.18
N ARG A 79 -9.46 -1.79 -9.88
CA ARG A 79 -9.34 -1.04 -11.13
C ARG A 79 -9.01 0.43 -10.87
N SER A 80 -8.01 0.93 -11.59
CA SER A 80 -7.71 2.36 -11.72
C SER A 80 -8.83 3.06 -12.48
N TYR A 81 -9.15 4.31 -12.12
CA TYR A 81 -10.14 5.09 -12.87
C TYR A 81 -9.60 5.44 -14.27
N ARG A 82 -10.48 5.44 -15.27
CA ARG A 82 -10.19 6.04 -16.59
C ARG A 82 -10.00 7.56 -16.50
N ARG A 83 -10.67 8.20 -15.54
CA ARG A 83 -10.53 9.62 -15.19
C ARG A 83 -9.99 9.72 -13.75
N PRO A 84 -8.68 9.91 -13.56
CA PRO A 84 -8.10 10.02 -12.23
C PRO A 84 -8.63 11.26 -11.52
N ALA A 85 -8.75 11.19 -10.18
CA ALA A 85 -9.17 12.32 -9.36
C ALA A 85 -8.20 13.52 -9.50
N THR A 86 -6.90 13.23 -9.67
CA THR A 86 -5.89 14.23 -9.96
C THR A 86 -5.57 14.20 -11.46
N PRO A 87 -5.75 15.33 -12.18
CA PRO A 87 -5.38 15.44 -13.59
C PRO A 87 -3.92 15.03 -13.80
N GLY A 88 -3.66 14.26 -14.86
CA GLY A 88 -2.31 13.80 -15.16
C GLY A 88 -1.75 12.69 -14.26
N VAL A 89 -2.48 12.20 -13.25
CA VAL A 89 -2.02 11.08 -12.41
C VAL A 89 -2.62 9.75 -12.88
N MET A 90 -1.77 8.80 -13.24
CA MET A 90 -2.17 7.41 -13.40
C MET A 90 -2.17 6.73 -12.03
N VAL A 91 -3.37 6.43 -11.53
CA VAL A 91 -3.55 5.62 -10.32
C VAL A 91 -3.04 4.21 -10.63
N LYS A 92 -1.96 3.79 -9.99
CA LYS A 92 -1.44 2.41 -10.05
C LYS A 92 -1.37 1.86 -8.63
N THR A 93 -1.53 0.55 -8.50
CA THR A 93 -1.43 -0.11 -7.21
C THR A 93 0.00 -0.12 -6.70
N TYR A 94 0.14 -0.08 -5.38
CA TYR A 94 1.37 -0.47 -4.71
C TYR A 94 1.52 -1.99 -4.78
N LYS A 95 2.75 -2.42 -5.05
CA LYS A 95 3.20 -3.79 -4.87
C LYS A 95 3.68 -3.94 -3.45
N VAL A 96 3.24 -5.01 -2.80
CA VAL A 96 3.52 -5.33 -1.40
C VAL A 96 4.41 -6.57 -1.35
N ARG A 97 5.43 -6.53 -0.48
CA ARG A 97 6.27 -7.69 -0.16
C ARG A 97 6.52 -7.72 1.33
N LYS A 98 6.00 -8.75 2.01
CA LYS A 98 6.32 -9.02 3.42
C LYS A 98 7.83 -9.17 3.58
N LEU A 99 8.38 -8.48 4.57
CA LEU A 99 9.74 -8.73 5.03
C LEU A 99 9.68 -9.94 5.94
N ARG A 100 10.52 -10.95 5.69
CA ARG A 100 10.70 -12.01 6.68
C ARG A 100 11.36 -11.35 7.88
N ASN A 101 10.84 -11.58 9.08
CA ASN A 101 11.54 -11.20 10.30
C ASN A 101 12.99 -11.68 10.13
N GLN A 102 13.93 -10.74 10.02
CA GLN A 102 15.31 -11.06 10.28
C GLN A 102 15.30 -11.47 11.74
N GLN A 103 15.33 -12.78 11.99
CA GLN A 103 15.67 -13.30 13.30
C GLN A 103 17.05 -12.71 13.59
N THR A 104 17.09 -11.75 14.50
CA THR A 104 18.33 -11.35 15.16
C THR A 104 18.91 -12.63 15.74
N ILE A 105 20.05 -13.06 15.19
CA ILE A 105 20.89 -14.10 15.77
C ILE A 105 21.46 -13.57 17.08
#